data_AF-A0A817LQI0-F1
#
_entry.id   AF-A0A817LQI0-F1
#
_cell.length_a   1.000
_cell.length_b   1.000
_cell.length_c   1.000
_cell.angle_alpha   90.00
_cell.angle_beta   90.00
_cell.angle_gamma   90.00
#
_symmetry.space_group_name_H-M   'P 1'
#
loop_
_entity.id
_entity.type
_entity.pdbx_description
1 polymer ?
#
loop_
_entity_poly.entity_id
_entity_poly.type
_entity_poly.pdbx_seq_one_letter_code
_entity_poly.pdbx_strand_id
1 'polypeptide(L)'
;MLLDIQTSITLTDKYREDCKYCCPKILFSVMVLNSNSWTFSSISNVILPTELQETLNSFENFYCHRHSRRRLTWLHQYSIGALQVNFPEKKYILRVSSINVSNDCLIII
;
A
#
# COMPACT_ATOMS: atom_id res chain seq x y z
N MET A 1 14.47 -9.01 -11.22
CA MET A 1 13.09 -9.52 -11.07
C MET A 1 12.88 -10.27 -9.76
N LEU A 2 13.38 -11.50 -9.56
CA LEU A 2 13.21 -12.22 -8.28
C LEU A 2 13.92 -11.54 -7.09
N LEU A 3 15.08 -10.94 -7.35
CA LEU A 3 15.81 -10.14 -6.37
C LEU A 3 15.00 -8.94 -5.87
N ASP A 4 14.22 -8.30 -6.75
CA ASP A 4 13.37 -7.17 -6.37
C ASP A 4 12.30 -7.62 -5.36
N ILE A 5 11.67 -8.77 -5.63
CA ILE A 5 10.68 -9.37 -4.71
C ILE A 5 11.32 -9.67 -3.36
N GLN A 6 12.49 -10.33 -3.32
CA GLN A 6 13.16 -10.64 -2.07
C GLN A 6 13.55 -9.38 -1.30
N THR A 7 14.10 -8.37 -1.97
CA THR A 7 14.44 -7.10 -1.32
C THR A 7 13.20 -6.38 -0.79
N SER A 8 12.07 -6.43 -1.50
CA SER A 8 10.82 -5.81 -1.06
C SER A 8 10.27 -6.43 0.23
N ILE A 9 10.38 -7.75 0.38
CA ILE A 9 9.98 -8.47 1.60
C ILE A 9 10.83 -8.00 2.77
N THR A 10 12.16 -8.04 2.62
CA THR A 10 13.07 -7.61 3.69
C THR A 10 12.90 -6.14 4.07
N LEU A 11 12.48 -5.30 3.13
CA LEU A 11 12.26 -3.87 3.37
C LEU A 11 10.94 -3.63 4.10
N THR A 12 9.91 -4.42 3.80
CA THR A 12 8.64 -4.42 4.55
C THR A 12 8.85 -4.88 5.99
N ASP A 13 9.66 -5.91 6.21
CA ASP A 13 9.94 -6.41 7.56
C ASP A 13 10.68 -5.37 8.39
N LYS A 14 11.70 -4.71 7.82
CA LYS A 14 12.40 -3.59 8.47
C LYS A 14 11.47 -2.43 8.78
N TYR A 15 10.59 -2.06 7.85
CA TYR A 15 9.60 -1.02 8.10
C TYR A 15 8.68 -1.39 9.26
N ARG A 16 8.24 -2.65 9.38
CA ARG A 16 7.42 -3.12 10.49
C ARG A 16 8.14 -3.07 11.83
N GLU A 17 9.45 -3.34 11.84
CA GLU A 17 10.27 -3.22 13.05
C GLU A 17 10.39 -1.76 13.52
N ASP A 18 10.62 -0.84 12.58
CA ASP A 18 10.76 0.60 12.86
C ASP A 18 9.40 1.26 13.20
N CYS A 19 8.31 0.81 12.57
CA CYS A 19 6.97 1.35 12.73
C CYS A 19 6.04 0.51 13.63
N LYS A 20 6.57 -0.21 14.63
CA LYS A 20 5.76 -1.00 15.60
C LYS A 20 4.61 -0.21 16.26
N TYR A 21 4.75 1.12 16.37
CA TYR A 21 3.77 1.99 17.03
C TYR A 21 3.05 2.97 16.09
N CYS A 22 3.41 3.00 14.80
CA CYS A 22 3.00 4.11 13.92
C CYS A 22 1.55 3.97 13.41
N CYS A 23 1.08 2.76 13.13
CA CYS A 23 -0.26 2.55 12.55
C CYS A 23 -0.90 1.22 13.01
N PRO A 24 -1.45 1.10 14.23
CA PRO A 24 -2.01 -0.16 14.73
C PRO A 24 -3.32 -0.60 14.04
N LYS A 25 -3.94 0.28 13.24
CA LYS A 25 -5.26 0.07 12.64
C LYS A 25 -5.21 -0.60 11.26
N ILE A 26 -4.07 -0.58 10.57
CA ILE A 26 -3.94 -1.07 9.19
C ILE A 26 -2.79 -2.07 9.08
N LEU A 27 -3.09 -3.27 8.59
CA LEU A 27 -2.07 -4.25 8.23
C LEU A 27 -1.45 -3.86 6.88
N PHE A 28 -0.28 -3.25 6.92
CA PHE A 28 0.41 -2.76 5.75
C PHE A 28 1.47 -3.74 5.22
N SER A 29 1.55 -3.86 3.89
CA SER A 29 2.58 -4.62 3.18
C SER A 29 2.84 -3.92 1.85
N VAL A 30 4.10 -3.78 1.46
CA VAL A 30 4.49 -3.07 0.24
C VAL A 30 5.40 -3.93 -0.63
N MET A 31 5.29 -3.77 -1.95
CA MET A 31 6.19 -4.39 -2.90
C MET A 31 6.93 -3.29 -3.67
N VAL A 32 8.23 -3.16 -3.43
CA VAL A 32 9.09 -2.20 -4.11
C VAL A 32 9.78 -2.91 -5.28
N LEU A 33 9.52 -2.43 -6.49
CA LEU A 33 10.03 -3.01 -7.73
C LEU A 33 10.87 -1.98 -8.49
N ASN A 34 11.90 -2.44 -9.20
CA ASN A 34 12.71 -1.58 -10.05
C ASN A 34 11.99 -1.28 -11.37
N SER A 35 11.74 0.00 -11.67
CA SER A 35 11.10 0.46 -12.91
C SER A 35 11.82 0.01 -14.18
N ASN A 36 13.14 -0.23 -14.11
CA ASN A 36 13.91 -0.66 -15.28
C ASN A 36 13.64 -2.13 -15.66
N SER A 37 13.07 -2.91 -14.74
CA SER A 37 12.75 -4.33 -14.95
C SER A 37 11.26 -4.56 -15.22
N TRP A 38 10.41 -3.55 -15.01
CA TRP A 38 8.96 -3.69 -15.13
C TRP A 38 8.33 -2.46 -15.80
N THR A 39 7.69 -2.67 -16.95
CA THR A 39 6.97 -1.61 -17.68
C THR A 39 5.57 -1.43 -17.11
N PHE A 40 5.44 -0.59 -16.08
CA PHE A 40 4.14 -0.25 -15.50
C PHE A 40 3.69 1.13 -16.00
N SER A 41 2.42 1.24 -16.39
CA SER A 41 1.77 2.55 -16.52
C SER A 41 1.31 3.01 -15.14
N SER A 42 1.48 4.28 -14.79
CA SER A 42 0.89 4.86 -13.59
C SER A 42 -0.38 5.61 -13.99
N ILE A 43 -1.51 5.28 -13.39
CA ILE A 43 -2.74 6.05 -13.49
C ILE A 43 -2.81 6.98 -12.28
N SER A 44 -2.94 8.28 -12.50
CA SER A 44 -2.70 9.31 -11.46
C SER A 44 -3.89 9.65 -10.56
N ASN A 45 -5.10 9.12 -10.82
CA ASN A 45 -6.32 9.67 -10.23
C ASN A 45 -7.04 8.66 -9.31
N VAL A 46 -6.36 8.21 -8.26
CA VAL A 46 -6.99 7.41 -7.20
C VAL A 46 -7.09 8.25 -5.93
N ILE A 47 -8.32 8.41 -5.41
CA ILE A 47 -8.55 9.02 -4.10
C ILE A 47 -8.42 7.91 -3.06
N LEU A 48 -7.45 8.05 -2.16
CA LEU A 48 -7.24 7.13 -1.05
C LEU A 48 -7.83 7.70 0.24
N PRO A 49 -8.38 6.85 1.13
CA PRO A 49 -8.73 7.24 2.49
C PRO A 49 -7.52 7.86 3.23
N THR A 50 -7.80 8.83 4.10
CA THR A 50 -6.78 9.58 4.85
C THR A 50 -5.85 8.66 5.63
N GLU A 51 -6.38 7.61 6.27
CA GLU A 51 -5.58 6.68 7.07
C GLU A 51 -4.59 5.87 6.22
N LEU A 52 -4.99 5.53 4.97
CA LEU A 52 -4.08 4.88 4.03
C LEU A 52 -3.03 5.87 3.53
N GLN A 53 -3.41 7.11 3.24
CA GLN A 53 -2.49 8.15 2.80
C GLN A 53 -1.41 8.45 3.86
N GLU A 54 -1.79 8.53 5.14
CA GLU A 54 -0.84 8.68 6.25
C GLU A 54 0.16 7.51 6.31
N THR A 55 -0.34 6.29 6.14
CA THR A 55 0.51 5.08 6.13
C THR A 55 1.50 5.10 4.95
N LEU A 56 1.05 5.51 3.77
CA LEU A 56 1.91 5.64 2.59
C LEU A 56 2.97 6.72 2.78
N ASN A 57 2.60 7.89 3.29
CA ASN A 57 3.54 8.99 3.56
C ASN A 57 4.58 8.59 4.62
N SER A 58 4.18 7.84 5.65
CA SER A 58 5.12 7.30 6.65
C SER A 58 6.13 6.36 6.01
N PHE A 59 5.68 5.45 5.14
CA PHE A 59 6.56 4.56 4.39
C PHE A 59 7.48 5.31 3.42
N GLU A 60 6.97 6.33 2.72
CA GLU A 60 7.80 7.17 1.84
C GLU A 60 8.93 7.84 2.62
N ASN A 61 8.63 8.41 3.78
CA ASN A 61 9.65 9.00 4.64
C ASN A 61 10.69 7.96 5.05
N PHE A 62 10.27 6.79 5.53
CA PHE A 62 11.20 5.69 5.84
C PHE A 62 12.08 5.32 4.64
N TYR A 63 11.49 5.19 3.45
CA TYR A 63 12.21 4.82 2.24
C TYR A 63 13.20 5.91 1.80
N CYS A 64 12.78 7.18 1.82
CA CYS A 64 13.61 8.33 1.45
C CYS A 64 14.81 8.51 2.40
N HIS A 65 14.64 8.29 3.71
CA HIS A 65 15.75 8.33 4.66
C HIS A 65 16.82 7.28 4.34
N ARG A 66 16.41 6.09 3.86
CA ARG A 66 17.33 4.98 3.54
C ARG A 66 17.88 5.05 2.11
N HIS A 67 17.12 5.64 1.19
CA HIS A 67 17.39 5.67 -0.24
C HIS A 67 17.19 7.08 -0.82
N SER A 68 17.99 8.04 -0.34
CA SER A 68 17.89 9.47 -0.68
C SER A 68 18.03 9.81 -2.17
N ARG A 69 18.58 8.91 -2.99
CA ARG A 69 18.76 9.10 -4.45
C ARG A 69 17.72 8.40 -5.32
N ARG A 70 16.69 7.79 -4.73
CA ARG A 70 15.64 7.06 -5.45
C ARG A 70 14.29 7.70 -5.19
N ARG A 71 13.46 7.79 -6.23
CA ARG A 71 12.08 8.27 -6.14
C ARG A 71 11.14 7.07 -6.13
N LEU A 72 10.25 7.02 -5.14
CA LEU A 72 9.18 6.04 -5.12
C LEU A 72 8.05 6.53 -6.06
N THR A 73 7.38 5.60 -6.74
CA THR A 73 6.16 5.91 -7.50
C THR A 73 5.15 4.85 -7.15
N TRP A 74 4.04 5.26 -6.54
CA TRP A 74 2.98 4.35 -6.17
C TRP A 74 2.17 3.94 -7.39
N LEU A 75 1.92 2.64 -7.50
CA LEU A 75 1.08 2.07 -8.53
C LEU A 75 -0.18 1.52 -7.90
N HIS A 76 -1.10 2.43 -7.54
CA HIS A 76 -2.32 2.08 -6.83
C HIS A 76 -3.17 1.07 -7.59
N GLN A 77 -3.21 1.11 -8.91
CA GLN A 77 -3.96 0.14 -9.74
C GLN A 77 -3.55 -1.33 -9.54
N TYR A 78 -2.35 -1.60 -9.02
CA TYR A 78 -1.87 -2.95 -8.72
C TYR A 78 -1.92 -3.28 -7.23
N SER A 79 -2.40 -2.37 -6.38
CA SER A 79 -2.58 -2.68 -4.96
C SER A 79 -3.82 -3.53 -4.73
N ILE A 80 -3.74 -4.39 -3.72
CA ILE A 80 -4.85 -5.20 -3.26
C ILE A 80 -5.04 -4.88 -1.78
N GLY A 81 -6.23 -4.41 -1.42
CA GLY A 81 -6.67 -4.21 -0.04
C GLY A 81 -7.55 -5.36 0.43
N ALA A 82 -7.53 -5.60 1.74
CA ALA A 82 -8.53 -6.45 2.39
C ALA A 82 -9.17 -5.67 3.54
N LEU A 83 -10.48 -5.49 3.48
CA LEU A 83 -11.26 -4.87 4.54
C LEU A 83 -11.97 -5.95 5.34
N GLN A 84 -11.74 -5.97 6.65
CA GLN A 84 -12.50 -6.84 7.55
C GLN A 84 -13.64 -6.04 8.17
N VAL A 85 -14.87 -6.41 7.83
CA VAL A 85 -16.09 -5.83 8.42
C VAL A 85 -16.66 -6.81 9.43
N ASN A 86 -16.75 -6.37 10.69
CA ASN A 86 -17.33 -7.16 11.76
C ASN A 86 -18.79 -6.70 11.96
N PHE A 87 -19.74 -7.52 11.54
CA PHE A 87 -21.15 -7.35 11.92
C PHE A 87 -21.43 -8.11 13.23
N PRO A 88 -22.49 -7.75 13.97
CA PRO A 88 -22.81 -8.38 15.26
C PRO A 88 -22.89 -9.92 15.20
N GLU A 89 -23.30 -10.48 14.07
CA GLU A 89 -23.50 -11.93 13.91
C GLU A 89 -22.43 -12.62 13.05
N LYS A 90 -21.74 -11.90 12.16
CA LYS A 90 -20.80 -12.48 11.18
C LYS A 90 -19.66 -11.54 10.82
N LYS A 91 -18.49 -12.12 10.56
CA LYS A 91 -17.31 -11.41 10.07
C LYS A 91 -17.16 -11.65 8.57
N TYR A 92 -16.98 -10.58 7.80
CA TYR A 92 -16.72 -10.65 6.36
C TYR A 92 -15.35 -10.07 6.04
N ILE A 93 -14.60 -10.75 5.18
CA ILE A 93 -13.33 -10.24 4.63
C ILE A 93 -13.58 -9.92 3.17
N LEU A 94 -13.57 -8.64 2.86
CA LEU A 94 -13.76 -8.11 1.53
C LEU A 94 -12.38 -7.85 0.94
N ARG A 95 -12.11 -8.39 -0.25
CA ARG A 95 -10.87 -8.13 -0.98
C ARG A 95 -11.18 -7.18 -2.12
N VAL A 96 -10.47 -6.06 -2.14
CA VAL A 96 -10.64 -5.02 -3.15
C VAL A 96 -9.32 -4.88 -3.89
N SER A 97 -9.31 -5.23 -5.18
CA SER A 97 -8.25 -4.83 -6.10
C SER A 97 -8.60 -3.45 -6.65
N SER A 98 -7.68 -2.50 -6.56
CA SER A 98 -7.93 -1.10 -6.89
C SER A 98 -8.55 -0.90 -8.26
N ILE A 99 -9.79 -0.42 -8.28
CA ILE A 99 -10.46 0.13 -9.45
C ILE A 99 -10.96 1.52 -9.08
N ASN A 100 -10.80 2.46 -10.01
CA ASN A 100 -11.10 3.89 -9.83
C ASN A 100 -12.42 4.11 -9.12
N VAL A 101 -12.38 4.55 -7.86
CA VAL A 101 -13.58 5.07 -7.19
C VAL A 101 -13.59 6.57 -7.47
N SER A 102 -14.15 6.93 -8.62
CA SER A 102 -14.57 8.30 -8.90
C SER A 102 -15.86 8.59 -8.14
N ASN A 103 -15.99 9.83 -7.68
CA ASN A 103 -17.02 10.38 -6.80
C ASN A 103 -18.44 9.85 -7.03
N ASP A 104 -19.16 9.71 -5.92
CA ASP A 104 -20.58 9.42 -5.76
C ASP A 104 -21.04 7.96 -5.96
N CYS A 105 -20.76 7.11 -4.98
CA CYS A 105 -21.79 6.15 -4.52
C CYS A 105 -21.44 5.57 -3.14
N LEU A 106 -22.38 5.68 -2.21
CA LEU A 106 -22.49 4.85 -1.01
C LEU A 106 -22.53 3.37 -1.44
N ILE A 107 -21.37 2.70 -1.52
CA ILE A 107 -21.32 1.25 -1.47
C ILE A 107 -20.07 0.84 -0.69
N ILE A 108 -20.34 0.22 0.46
CA ILE A 108 -19.45 -0.71 1.14
C ILE A 108 -18.97 -1.72 0.09
N ILE A 109 -17.67 -1.77 -0.19
CA ILE A 109 -16.82 -2.98 -0.19
C ILE A 109 -15.34 -2.57 -0.28
#